data_AF-A0A0B6Y9Y5-F1
#
_entry.id   AF-A0A0B6Y9Y5-F1
#
_cell.length_a   1.000
_cell.length_b   1.000
_cell.length_c   1.000
_cell.angle_alpha   90.00
_cell.angle_beta   90.00
_cell.angle_gamma   90.00
#
_symmetry.space_group_name_H-M   'P 1'
#
loop_
_entity.id
_entity.type
_entity.pdbx_description
1 polymer ?
#
loop_
_entity_poly.entity_id
_entity_poly.type
_entity_poly.pdbx_seq_one_letter_code
_entity_poly.pdbx_strand_id
1 'polypeptide(L)'
;HELREACDYLLVPFDASTIRCQNLRGFLHELSNEGARKQFLEYLEDLLLPQMVISAQRGDRECHIVVLTDDDIIDWDEDYPPQMGEEYSQIVNSTCLYRFFRYIENRDVAKQVLKDRGLKKICLGIEGYPTYKEKV
;
A
#
# COMPACT_ATOMS: atom_id res chain seq x y z
N HIS A 1 -17.25 6.11 -11.17
CA HIS A 1 -18.26 5.28 -10.49
C HIS A 1 -19.46 4.86 -11.36
N GLU A 2 -20.35 5.75 -11.83
CA GLU A 2 -21.59 5.32 -12.55
C GLU A 2 -21.39 4.34 -13.72
N LEU A 3 -20.41 4.60 -14.61
CA LEU A 3 -20.21 3.76 -15.79
C LEU A 3 -19.79 2.33 -15.44
N ARG A 4 -18.97 2.17 -14.39
CA ARG A 4 -18.48 0.86 -13.98
C ARG A 4 -19.55 0.08 -13.23
N GLU A 5 -20.31 0.74 -12.37
CA GLU A 5 -21.46 0.13 -11.70
C GLU A 5 -22.51 -0.34 -12.72
N ALA A 6 -22.74 0.44 -13.78
CA ALA A 6 -23.62 0.03 -14.87
C ALA A 6 -23.08 -1.19 -15.63
N CYS A 7 -21.77 -1.25 -15.90
CA CYS A 7 -21.14 -2.42 -16.51
C CYS A 7 -21.26 -3.67 -15.63
N ASP A 8 -20.98 -3.54 -14.33
CA ASP A 8 -21.11 -4.64 -13.37
C ASP A 8 -22.57 -5.12 -13.25
N TYR A 9 -23.53 -4.19 -13.25
CA TYR A 9 -24.96 -4.51 -13.23
C TYR A 9 -25.44 -5.22 -14.51
N LEU A 10 -24.94 -4.79 -15.66
CA LEU A 10 -25.31 -5.34 -16.97
C LEU A 10 -24.49 -6.59 -17.35
N LEU A 11 -23.56 -7.02 -16.49
CA LEU A 11 -22.62 -8.12 -16.75
C LEU A 11 -21.79 -7.90 -18.03
N VAL A 12 -21.42 -6.64 -18.29
CA VAL A 12 -20.65 -6.23 -19.45
C VAL A 12 -19.19 -5.99 -19.03
N PRO A 13 -18.19 -6.51 -19.76
CA PRO A 13 -16.79 -6.28 -19.45
C PRO A 13 -16.41 -4.80 -19.45
N PHE A 14 -15.75 -4.33 -18.38
CA PHE A 14 -15.22 -2.97 -18.30
C PHE A 14 -13.82 -2.91 -18.96
N ASP A 15 -13.78 -2.91 -20.29
CA ASP A 15 -12.53 -2.90 -21.06
C ASP A 15 -12.58 -2.04 -22.33
N ALA A 16 -11.43 -1.85 -22.97
CA ALA A 16 -11.28 -1.01 -24.16
C ALA A 16 -11.98 -1.57 -25.41
N SER A 17 -12.26 -2.88 -25.44
CA SER A 17 -13.05 -3.50 -26.52
C SER A 17 -14.53 -3.17 -26.40
N THR A 18 -15.02 -2.97 -25.18
CA THR A 18 -16.46 -2.88 -24.90
C THR A 18 -16.90 -1.44 -24.64
N ILE A 19 -16.01 -0.59 -24.12
CA ILE A 19 -16.34 0.78 -23.72
C ILE A 19 -15.82 1.80 -24.75
N ARG A 20 -16.74 2.40 -25.51
CA ARG A 20 -16.48 3.63 -26.28
C ARG A 20 -16.90 4.84 -25.45
N CYS A 21 -15.96 5.43 -24.72
CA CYS A 21 -16.26 6.53 -23.79
C CYS A 21 -15.85 7.92 -24.35
N GLN A 22 -16.69 8.94 -24.15
CA GLN A 22 -16.33 10.34 -24.41
C GLN A 22 -15.39 10.91 -23.32
N ASN A 23 -15.45 10.38 -22.09
CA ASN A 23 -14.59 10.77 -20.97
C ASN A 23 -13.48 9.74 -20.72
N LEU A 24 -12.48 9.75 -21.62
CA LEU A 24 -11.33 8.84 -21.54
C LEU A 24 -10.55 8.97 -20.22
N ARG A 25 -10.49 10.17 -19.63
CA ARG A 25 -9.78 10.40 -18.36
C ARG A 25 -10.42 9.59 -17.22
N GLY A 26 -11.74 9.65 -17.09
CA GLY A 26 -12.45 8.87 -16.07
C GLY A 26 -12.26 7.36 -16.26
N PHE A 27 -12.32 6.89 -17.51
CA PHE A 27 -12.09 5.49 -17.84
C PHE A 27 -10.67 5.01 -17.48
N LEU A 28 -9.64 5.77 -17.85
CA LEU A 28 -8.25 5.43 -17.54
C LEU A 28 -7.97 5.47 -16.03
N HIS A 29 -8.59 6.40 -15.30
CA HIS A 29 -8.47 6.46 -13.85
C HIS A 29 -9.05 5.20 -13.18
N GLU A 30 -10.25 4.76 -13.58
CA GLU A 30 -10.86 3.53 -13.07
C GLU A 30 -10.04 2.28 -13.41
N LEU A 31 -9.48 2.20 -14.61
CA LEU A 31 -8.56 1.12 -14.99
C LEU A 31 -7.26 1.15 -14.17
N SER A 32 -6.70 2.32 -13.93
CA SER A 32 -5.49 2.49 -13.11
C SER A 32 -5.74 2.03 -11.68
N ASN A 33 -6.89 2.38 -11.09
CA ASN A 33 -7.25 1.96 -9.74
C ASN A 33 -7.43 0.44 -9.64
N GLU A 34 -8.01 -0.19 -10.67
CA GLU A 34 -8.09 -1.66 -10.74
C GLU A 34 -6.70 -2.31 -10.80
N GLY A 35 -5.81 -1.76 -11.63
CA GLY A 35 -4.42 -2.22 -11.72
C GLY A 35 -3.70 -2.09 -10.39
N ALA A 36 -3.80 -0.92 -9.75
CA ALA A 36 -3.22 -0.66 -8.44
C ALA A 36 -3.79 -1.60 -7.36
N ARG A 37 -5.09 -1.89 -7.40
CA ARG A 37 -5.74 -2.84 -6.48
C ARG A 37 -5.16 -4.24 -6.62
N LYS A 38 -5.03 -4.75 -7.85
CA LYS A 38 -4.44 -6.08 -8.11
C LYS A 38 -2.99 -6.15 -7.64
N GLN A 39 -2.20 -5.14 -8.01
CA GLN A 39 -0.80 -5.07 -7.61
C GLN A 39 -0.64 -4.99 -6.08
N PHE A 40 -1.49 -4.22 -5.39
CA PHE A 40 -1.44 -4.13 -3.94
C PHE A 40 -1.85 -5.43 -3.25
N LEU A 41 -2.77 -6.22 -3.84
CA LEU A 41 -3.13 -7.52 -3.31
C LEU A 41 -1.94 -8.50 -3.30
N GLU A 42 -1.13 -8.49 -4.35
CA GLU A 42 0.11 -9.28 -4.40
C GLU A 42 1.08 -8.85 -3.29
N TYR A 43 1.34 -7.53 -3.15
CA TYR A 43 2.18 -7.04 -2.06
C TYR A 43 1.61 -7.34 -0.66
N LEU A 44 0.29 -7.28 -0.52
CA LEU A 44 -0.38 -7.58 0.74
C LEU A 44 -0.15 -9.04 1.14
N GLU A 45 -0.32 -9.96 0.20
CA GLU A 45 -0.19 -11.40 0.45
C GLU A 45 1.27 -11.82 0.66
N ASP A 46 2.19 -11.31 -0.17
CA ASP A 46 3.58 -11.76 -0.18
C ASP A 46 4.47 -11.04 0.85
N LEU A 47 4.24 -9.74 1.10
CA LEU A 47 5.14 -8.91 1.89
C LEU A 47 4.54 -8.49 3.24
N LEU A 48 3.28 -8.07 3.25
CA LEU A 48 2.68 -7.41 4.42
C LEU A 48 2.03 -8.39 5.40
N LEU A 49 1.26 -9.37 4.92
CA LEU A 49 0.61 -10.37 5.77
C LEU A 49 1.59 -11.14 6.65
N PRO A 50 2.78 -11.58 6.17
CA PRO A 50 3.77 -12.22 7.02
C PRO A 50 4.18 -11.34 8.22
N GLN A 51 4.38 -10.04 8.01
CA GLN A 51 4.73 -9.10 9.08
C GLN A 51 3.59 -8.91 10.09
N MET A 52 2.35 -8.84 9.60
CA MET A 52 1.17 -8.77 10.47
C MET A 52 1.03 -10.02 11.35
N VAL A 53 1.31 -11.20 10.79
CA VAL A 53 1.29 -12.47 11.54
C VAL A 53 2.36 -12.45 12.64
N ILE A 54 3.57 -11.96 12.34
CA ILE A 54 4.65 -11.82 13.34
C ILE A 54 4.22 -10.89 14.48
N SER A 55 3.67 -9.71 14.18
CA SER A 55 3.14 -8.79 15.20
C SER A 55 2.03 -9.43 16.04
N ALA A 56 1.07 -10.11 15.40
CA ALA A 56 -0.02 -10.77 16.10
C ALA A 56 0.47 -11.90 17.03
N GLN A 57 1.48 -12.65 16.62
CA GLN A 57 2.09 -13.71 17.44
C GLN A 57 2.84 -13.18 18.66
N ARG A 58 3.41 -11.96 18.55
CA ARG A 58 4.01 -11.24 19.69
C ARG A 58 2.97 -10.69 20.68
N GLY A 59 1.69 -10.66 20.27
CA GLY A 59 0.59 -10.12 21.07
C GLY A 59 0.29 -8.65 20.80
N ASP A 60 0.86 -8.08 19.74
CA ASP A 60 0.63 -6.69 19.36
C ASP A 60 -0.82 -6.49 18.90
N ARG A 61 -1.46 -5.41 19.39
CA ARG A 61 -2.84 -5.05 19.02
C ARG A 61 -2.91 -4.09 17.84
N GLU A 62 -1.77 -3.56 17.43
CA GLU A 62 -1.59 -2.67 16.28
C GLU A 62 -0.33 -3.12 15.55
N CYS A 63 -0.37 -3.15 14.21
CA CYS A 63 0.77 -3.50 13.41
C CYS A 63 1.24 -2.27 12.64
N HIS A 64 2.43 -1.81 12.95
CA HIS A 64 3.10 -0.71 12.27
C HIS A 64 4.09 -1.30 11.30
N ILE A 65 3.93 -1.03 10.01
CA ILE A 65 4.79 -1.52 8.94
C ILE A 65 5.38 -0.31 8.21
N VAL A 66 6.71 -0.26 8.17
CA VAL A 66 7.45 0.74 7.40
C VAL A 66 8.10 0.07 6.21
N VAL A 67 7.83 0.63 5.04
CA VAL A 67 8.36 0.16 3.77
C VAL A 67 9.57 1.01 3.39
N LEU A 68 10.71 0.35 3.19
CA LEU A 68 11.96 0.97 2.76
C LEU A 68 12.36 0.42 1.39
N THR A 69 13.26 1.10 0.69
CA THR A 69 13.85 0.54 -0.53
C THR A 69 14.84 -0.57 -0.19
N ASP A 70 15.17 -1.40 -1.19
CA ASP A 70 16.07 -2.54 -0.98
C ASP A 70 17.51 -2.10 -0.67
N ASP A 71 17.88 -0.88 -1.10
CA ASP A 71 19.21 -0.30 -0.89
C ASP A 71 19.28 0.60 0.36
N ASP A 72 18.19 0.76 1.11
CA ASP A 72 18.20 1.61 2.30
C ASP A 72 18.88 0.91 3.47
N ILE A 73 19.88 1.59 4.02
CA ILE A 73 20.52 1.22 5.28
C ILE A 73 19.88 2.09 6.37
N ILE A 74 19.26 1.43 7.35
CA ILE A 74 18.72 2.09 8.54
C ILE A 74 19.89 2.40 9.46
N ASP A 75 20.08 3.68 9.76
CA ASP A 75 21.07 4.16 10.71
C ASP A 75 20.33 4.94 11.79
N TRP A 76 20.17 4.28 12.94
CA TRP A 76 19.50 4.87 14.09
C TRP A 76 20.41 5.91 14.72
N ASP A 77 19.92 7.14 14.82
CA ASP A 77 20.62 8.19 15.54
C ASP A 77 20.42 7.96 17.05
N GLU A 78 21.49 7.65 17.78
CA GLU A 78 21.47 7.43 19.23
C GLU A 78 20.94 8.67 19.98
N ASP A 79 21.11 9.88 19.43
CA ASP A 79 20.65 11.13 20.03
C ASP A 79 19.18 11.46 19.68
N TYR A 80 18.62 10.82 18.64
CA TYR A 80 17.25 11.03 18.14
C TYR A 80 16.57 9.72 17.76
N PRO A 81 16.24 8.85 18.74
CA PRO A 81 15.52 7.62 18.47
C PRO A 81 14.14 7.93 17.85
N PRO A 82 13.61 7.06 16.97
CA PRO A 82 12.28 7.24 16.39
C PRO A 82 11.22 7.42 17.49
N GLN A 83 10.28 8.35 17.28
CA GLN A 83 9.21 8.65 18.26
C GLN A 83 8.35 7.42 18.59
N MET A 84 8.25 6.47 17.66
CA MET A 84 7.72 5.14 17.93
C MET A 84 8.91 4.22 18.14
N GLY A 85 9.12 3.80 19.39
CA GLY A 85 10.26 2.96 19.76
C GLY A 85 10.45 1.79 18.80
N GLU A 86 11.72 1.49 18.52
CA GLU A 86 12.19 0.49 17.54
C GLU A 86 11.53 -0.89 17.67
N GLU A 87 11.01 -1.21 18.85
CA GLU A 87 10.49 -2.54 19.20
C GLU A 87 9.13 -2.89 18.58
N TYR A 88 8.35 -1.90 18.13
CA TYR A 88 6.93 -2.11 17.75
C TYR A 88 6.65 -2.02 16.25
N SER A 89 7.65 -1.72 15.42
CA SER A 89 7.47 -1.58 13.98
C SER A 89 8.13 -2.71 13.20
N GLN A 90 7.46 -3.19 12.17
CA GLN A 90 7.97 -4.16 11.21
C GLN A 90 8.54 -3.40 10.01
N ILE A 91 9.71 -3.83 9.53
CA ILE A 91 10.36 -3.23 8.36
C ILE A 91 10.17 -4.17 7.17
N VAL A 92 9.76 -3.61 6.04
CA VAL A 92 9.66 -4.31 4.75
C VAL A 92 10.55 -3.60 3.75
N ASN A 93 11.60 -4.29 3.28
CA ASN A 93 12.42 -3.81 2.18
C ASN A 93 11.79 -4.25 0.85
N SER A 94 11.32 -3.29 0.06
CA SER A 94 10.85 -3.51 -1.29
C SER A 94 10.81 -2.19 -2.05
N THR A 95 11.73 -1.99 -2.99
CA THR A 95 11.74 -0.80 -3.86
C THR A 95 10.44 -0.68 -4.68
N CYS A 96 9.85 -1.82 -5.06
CA CYS A 96 8.59 -1.88 -5.79
C CYS A 96 7.41 -1.38 -4.94
N LEU A 97 7.27 -1.86 -3.71
CA LEU A 97 6.23 -1.40 -2.79
C LEU A 97 6.45 0.05 -2.34
N TYR A 98 7.70 0.45 -2.12
CA TYR A 98 8.05 1.83 -1.82
C TYR A 98 7.61 2.78 -2.95
N ARG A 99 7.92 2.43 -4.21
CA ARG A 99 7.47 3.19 -5.39
C ARG A 99 5.95 3.19 -5.53
N PHE A 100 5.29 2.08 -5.21
CA PHE A 100 3.84 2.02 -5.20
C PHE A 100 3.24 3.08 -4.26
N PHE A 101 3.78 3.21 -3.05
CA PHE A 101 3.35 4.20 -2.05
C PHE A 101 3.80 5.65 -2.30
N ARG A 102 4.63 5.93 -3.33
CA ARG A 102 4.94 7.31 -3.72
C ARG A 102 3.75 8.04 -4.36
N TYR A 103 2.77 7.30 -4.89
CA TYR A 103 1.57 7.86 -5.49
C TYR A 103 0.43 7.93 -4.46
N ILE A 104 -0.20 9.09 -4.31
CA ILE A 104 -1.25 9.29 -3.31
C ILE A 104 -2.51 8.47 -3.63
N GLU A 105 -2.84 8.34 -4.91
CA GLU A 105 -3.97 7.53 -5.39
C GLU A 105 -3.79 6.05 -5.02
N ASN A 106 -2.56 5.54 -5.08
CA ASN A 106 -2.24 4.18 -4.68
C ASN A 106 -2.37 3.99 -3.16
N ARG A 107 -2.04 5.02 -2.35
CA ARG A 107 -2.26 5.00 -0.89
C ARG A 107 -3.76 4.86 -0.57
N ASP A 108 -4.61 5.58 -1.29
CA ASP A 108 -6.06 5.50 -1.12
C ASP A 108 -6.61 4.12 -1.52
N VAL A 109 -6.15 3.56 -2.64
CA VAL A 109 -6.49 2.19 -3.06
C VAL A 109 -6.06 1.17 -2.02
N ALA A 110 -4.83 1.25 -1.52
CA ALA A 110 -4.32 0.36 -0.47
C ALA A 110 -5.15 0.44 0.81
N LYS A 111 -5.50 1.65 1.26
CA LYS A 111 -6.36 1.88 2.41
C LYS A 111 -7.75 1.26 2.23
N GLN A 112 -8.33 1.36 1.04
CA GLN A 112 -9.61 0.73 0.73
C GLN A 112 -9.50 -0.81 0.75
N VAL A 113 -8.44 -1.38 0.17
CA VAL A 113 -8.21 -2.84 0.19
C VAL A 113 -8.07 -3.38 1.61
N LEU A 114 -7.31 -2.70 2.48
CA LEU A 114 -7.17 -3.09 3.88
C LEU A 114 -8.53 -3.07 4.59
N LYS A 115 -9.33 -2.04 4.34
CA LYS A 115 -10.69 -1.91 4.89
C LYS A 115 -11.61 -3.04 4.40
N ASP A 116 -11.60 -3.35 3.10
CA ASP A 116 -12.42 -4.39 2.49
C ASP A 116 -12.06 -5.80 3.01
N ARG A 117 -10.76 -6.05 3.25
CA ARG A 117 -10.25 -7.29 3.84
C ARG A 117 -10.46 -7.38 5.36
N GLY A 118 -11.02 -6.35 5.99
CA GLY A 118 -11.27 -6.30 7.44
C GLY A 118 -10.00 -6.10 8.29
N LEU A 119 -8.88 -5.71 7.66
CA LEU A 119 -7.61 -5.45 8.33
C LEU A 119 -7.67 -4.06 8.98
N LYS A 120 -7.98 -4.04 10.28
CA LYS A 120 -8.04 -2.83 11.10
C LYS A 120 -6.75 -2.68 11.90
N LYS A 121 -6.43 -1.46 12.32
CA LYS A 121 -5.24 -1.14 13.15
C LYS A 121 -3.91 -1.49 12.49
N ILE A 122 -3.86 -1.35 11.17
CA ILE A 122 -2.64 -1.43 10.38
C ILE A 122 -2.20 0.00 10.07
N CYS A 123 -0.99 0.34 10.51
CA CYS A 123 -0.32 1.57 10.12
C CYS A 123 0.75 1.19 9.10
N LEU A 124 0.59 1.64 7.86
CA LEU A 124 1.47 1.29 6.75
C LEU A 124 1.95 2.57 6.08
N GLY A 125 3.26 2.73 5.95
CA GLY A 125 3.84 3.95 5.38
C GLY A 125 5.27 3.79 4.89
N ILE A 126 5.76 4.82 4.21
CA ILE A 126 7.15 4.94 3.72
C ILE A 126 7.89 6.10 4.41
N GLU A 127 7.31 6.69 5.46
CA GLU A 127 7.77 7.91 6.14
C GLU A 127 8.03 7.61 7.62
N GLY A 128 9.12 8.15 8.20
CA GLY A 128 9.34 8.16 9.65
C GLY A 128 10.55 7.38 10.19
N TYR A 129 11.41 6.85 9.33
CA TYR A 129 12.63 6.11 9.74
C TYR A 129 13.85 6.77 9.10
N PRO A 130 14.84 7.25 9.88
CA PRO A 130 16.04 7.84 9.31
C PRO A 130 16.79 6.80 8.48
N THR A 131 16.95 7.08 7.19
CA THR A 131 17.77 6.26 6.28
C THR A 131 19.02 7.02 5.85
N TYR A 132 20.09 6.30 5.51
CA TYR A 132 21.32 6.91 4.99
C TYR A 132 21.07 7.87 3.80
N LYS A 133 20.04 7.61 2.99
CA LYS A 133 19.68 8.46 1.85
C LYS A 133 19.09 9.83 2.24
N GLU A 134 18.53 9.98 3.43
CA GLU A 134 17.98 11.26 3.91
C GLU A 134 19.05 12.20 4.50
N LYS A 135 20.27 11.72 4.74
CA LYS A 135 21.39 12.50 5.31
C LYS A 135 22.25 13.25 4.27
N VAL A 136 21.78 13.50 3.04
CA VAL A 136 22.54 14.23 1.99
C VAL A 136 21.90 15.56 1.58
#